data_AF-A0A1H8T4H2-F1
#
_entry.id   AF-A0A1H8T4H2-F1
#
_cell.length_a   1.000
_cell.length_b   1.000
_cell.length_c   1.000
_cell.angle_alpha   90.00
_cell.angle_beta   90.00
_cell.angle_gamma   90.00
#
_symmetry.space_group_name_H-M   'P 1'
#
loop_
_entity.id
_entity.type
_entity.pdbx_description
1 polymer ?
#
loop_
_entity_poly.entity_id
_entity_poly.type
_entity_poly.pdbx_seq_one_letter_code
_entity_poly.pdbx_strand_id
1 'polypeptide(L)' 'MTMTGTCPHCDWQVVAGSYAEIVELYQRHLRNEHPEAWMRS' A
#
# COMPACT_ATOMS: atom_id res chain seq x y z
N MET A 1 -5.90 -7.23 -16.86
CA MET A 1 -5.72 -8.05 -15.64
C MET A 1 -5.44 -7.08 -14.51
N THR A 2 -6.39 -6.85 -13.60
CA THR A 2 -6.20 -5.91 -12.48
C THR A 2 -5.68 -6.68 -11.27
N MET A 3 -4.80 -6.04 -10.51
CA MET A 3 -4.20 -6.58 -9.31
C MET A 3 -4.77 -5.88 -8.08
N THR A 4 -4.75 -6.56 -6.93
CA THR A 4 -5.19 -6.01 -5.64
C THR A 4 -4.02 -5.93 -4.67
N GLY A 5 -3.86 -4.77 -4.04
CA GLY A 5 -2.95 -4.56 -2.92
C GLY A 5 -3.73 -4.43 -1.62
N THR A 6 -3.23 -5.03 -0.55
CA THR A 6 -3.84 -4.99 0.79
C THR A 6 -2.78 -4.61 1.81
N CYS A 7 -3.16 -3.83 2.81
CA CYS A 7 -2.29 -3.51 3.94
C CYS A 7 -2.44 -4.58 5.05
N PRO A 8 -1.33 -5.07 5.63
CA PRO A 8 -1.41 -5.97 6.78
C PRO A 8 -1.61 -5.24 8.12
N HIS A 9 -1.48 -3.91 8.14
CA HIS A 9 -1.59 -3.09 9.35
C HIS A 9 -2.98 -2.49 9.56
N CYS A 10 -3.82 -2.47 8.52
CA CYS A 10 -5.20 -2.00 8.57
C CYS A 10 -6.02 -2.63 7.44
N ASP A 11 -7.32 -2.35 7.38
CA ASP A 11 -8.24 -2.87 6.35
C ASP A 11 -8.10 -2.17 4.98
N TRP A 12 -6.96 -1.52 4.71
CA TRP A 12 -6.78 -0.80 3.45
C TRP A 12 -6.58 -1.78 2.29
N GLN A 13 -7.36 -1.57 1.22
CA GLN A 13 -7.27 -2.32 -0.02
C GLN A 13 -7.33 -1.39 -1.23
N VAL A 14 -6.56 -1.71 -2.27
CA VAL A 14 -6.54 -0.99 -3.54
C VAL A 14 -6.59 -1.96 -4.71
N VAL A 15 -7.23 -1.55 -5.80
CA VAL A 15 -7.22 -2.27 -7.09
C VAL A 15 -6.49 -1.39 -8.10
N ALA A 16 -5.49 -1.92 -8.79
CA ALA A 16 -4.76 -1.17 -9.82
C ALA A 16 -4.45 -2.03 -11.05
N GLY A 17 -4.07 -1.36 -12.15
CA GLY A 17 -3.77 -2.02 -13.43
C GLY A 17 -2.39 -2.67 -13.47
N SER A 18 -1.48 -2.27 -12.58
CA SER A 18 -0.10 -2.72 -12.55
C SER A 18 0.43 -2.86 -11.12
N TYR A 19 1.43 -3.72 -10.95
CA TYR A 19 2.13 -3.88 -9.67
C TYR A 19 2.78 -2.56 -9.19
N ALA A 20 3.35 -1.75 -10.10
CA ALA A 20 3.96 -0.47 -9.76
C ALA A 20 2.95 0.50 -9.11
N GLU A 21 1.75 0.64 -9.68
CA GLU A 21 0.68 1.46 -9.08
C GLU A 21 0.31 0.97 -7.67
N ILE A 22 0.23 -0.35 -7.47
CA ILE A 22 -0.06 -0.91 -6.14
C ILE A 22 1.03 -0.51 -5.15
N VAL A 23 2.30 -0.65 -5.53
CA VAL A 23 3.43 -0.30 -4.67
C VAL A 23 3.40 1.19 -4.34
N GLU A 24 3.15 2.06 -5.30
CA GLU A 24 3.06 3.51 -5.06
C GLU A 24 1.91 3.87 -4.10
N LEU A 25 0.72 3.31 -4.33
CA LEU A 25 -0.45 3.53 -3.49
C LEU A 25 -0.23 2.95 -2.09
N TYR A 26 0.38 1.78 -1.99
CA TYR A 26 0.70 1.12 -0.72
C TYR A 26 1.75 1.89 0.07
N GLN A 27 2.83 2.36 -0.56
CA GLN A 27 3.85 3.19 0.09
C GLN A 27 3.29 4.55 0.53
N ARG A 28 2.44 5.17 -0.29
CA ARG A 28 1.76 6.42 0.07
C ARG A 28 0.84 6.21 1.26
N HIS A 29 0.09 5.12 1.28
CA HIS A 29 -0.79 4.75 2.40
C HIS A 29 0.03 4.51 3.67
N LEU A 30 1.06 3.65 3.61
CA LEU A 30 1.98 3.40 4.72
C LEU A 30 2.57 4.69 5.27
N ARG A 31 3.00 5.63 4.41
CA ARG A 31 3.58 6.91 4.86
C ARG A 31 2.59 7.78 5.65
N ASN A 32 1.32 7.81 5.26
CA ASN A 32 0.32 8.67 5.91
C ASN A 32 -0.31 8.00 7.13
N GLU A 33 -0.71 6.73 7.01
CA GLU A 33 -1.50 6.02 8.01
C GLU A 33 -0.64 5.20 8.98
N HIS A 34 0.52 4.72 8.52
CA HIS A 34 1.41 3.87 9.31
C HIS A 34 2.87 4.35 9.24
N PRO A 35 3.15 5.61 9.63
CA PRO A 35 4.51 6.15 9.57
C PRO A 35 5.51 5.29 10.36
N GLU A 36 5.07 4.66 11.45
CA GLU A 36 5.88 3.72 12.24
C GLU A 36 6.24 2.45 11.47
N ALA A 37 5.33 1.90 10.66
CA ALA A 37 5.61 0.73 9.83
C ALA A 37 6.44 1.10 8.59
N TRP A 38 6.24 2.30 8.05
CA TRP A 38 7.03 2.85 6.95
C TRP A 38 8.49 3.11 7.35
N MET A 39 8.74 3.53 8.59
CA MET A 39 10.06 3.95 9.07
C MET A 39 10.89 2.82 9.70
N ARG A 40 10.47 1.55 9.62
CA ARG A 40 11.31 0.41 10.06
C ARG A 40 12.44 0.17 9.06
N SER A 41 13.49 0.98 9.23
CA SER A 41 14.84 0.74 8.70
C SER A 41 15.51 -0.45 9.38
#